data_AF-A0AAC9JFM1-F1
#
_entry.id   AF-A0AAC9JFM1-F1
#
_cell.length_a   1.000
_cell.length_b   1.000
_cell.length_c   1.000
_cell.angle_alpha   90.00
_cell.angle_beta   90.00
_cell.angle_gamma   90.00
#
_symmetry.space_group_name_H-M   'P 1'
#
loop_
_entity.id
_entity.type
_entity.pdbx_description
1 polymer ?
#
loop_
_entity_poly.entity_id
_entity_poly.type
_entity_poly.pdbx_seq_one_letter_code
_entity_poly.pdbx_strand_id
1 'polypeptide(L)' 'MIVANYTAHFYCDCEACEEASNLEQAEYIGESWAQVAKRARKGGWRISADRTRSFAPGHKVKRNSPSKAR' A
#
# COMPACT_ATOMS: atom_id res chain seq x y z
N MET A 1 30.65 8.89 -0.57
CA MET A 1 29.50 8.36 0.19
C MET A 1 28.57 7.65 -0.78
N ILE A 2 28.02 6.50 -0.41
CA ILE A 2 26.94 5.87 -1.18
C ILE A 2 25.75 5.76 -0.23
N VAL A 3 24.64 6.39 -0.59
CA VAL A 3 23.38 6.28 0.13
C VAL A 3 22.40 5.63 -0.85
N ALA A 4 22.07 4.36 -0.60
CA ALA A 4 21.05 3.62 -1.34
C ALA A 4 19.89 3.35 -0.39
N ASN A 5 18.95 4.30 -0.30
CA ASN A 5 17.69 4.11 0.40
C ASN A 5 16.59 3.78 -0.60
N TYR A 6 15.77 2.79 -0.25
CA TYR A 6 14.52 2.51 -0.92
C TYR A 6 13.43 3.28 -0.17
N THR A 7 12.98 4.38 -0.76
CA THR A 7 11.83 5.15 -0.26
C THR A 7 10.60 4.74 -1.06
N ALA A 8 9.52 4.36 -0.37
CA ALA A 8 8.22 4.15 -1.00
C ALA A 8 7.18 5.07 -0.39
N HIS A 9 6.43 5.73 -1.26
CA HIS A 9 5.23 6.48 -0.91
C HIS A 9 4.03 5.57 -1.19
N PHE A 10 3.19 5.36 -0.18
CA PHE A 10 1.97 4.60 -0.27
C PHE A 10 0.79 5.56 -0.32
N TYR A 11 -0.16 5.21 -1.18
CA TYR A 11 -1.40 5.93 -1.36
C TYR A 11 -2.56 4.95 -1.17
N CYS A 12 -3.65 5.40 -0.56
CA CYS A 12 -4.81 4.54 -0.37
C CYS A 12 -5.67 4.48 -1.63
N ASP A 13 -5.71 3.34 -2.31
CA ASP A 13 -6.54 3.04 -3.49
C ASP A 13 -7.96 2.59 -3.09
N CYS A 14 -8.52 3.18 -2.04
CA CYS A 14 -9.90 2.92 -1.65
C CYS A 14 -10.84 3.79 -2.48
N GLU A 15 -12.03 3.31 -2.82
CA GLU A 15 -13.01 4.09 -3.62
C GLU A 15 -13.31 5.45 -2.99
N ALA A 16 -13.51 5.49 -1.66
CA ALA A 16 -13.73 6.73 -0.93
C ALA A 16 -12.53 7.70 -1.00
N CYS A 17 -11.30 7.18 -1.13
CA CYS A 17 -10.06 7.95 -1.17
C CYS A 17 -9.79 8.48 -2.58
N GLU A 18 -10.13 7.67 -3.59
CA GLU A 18 -10.03 8.00 -5.00
C GLU A 18 -11.02 9.12 -5.37
N GLU A 19 -12.25 9.05 -4.85
CA GLU A 19 -13.28 10.07 -5.10
C GLU A 19 -13.07 11.36 -4.28
N ALA A 20 -12.60 11.26 -3.03
CA ALA A 20 -12.56 12.40 -2.12
C ALA A 20 -11.33 13.32 -2.28
N SER A 21 -10.36 12.98 -3.14
CA SER A 21 -9.06 13.68 -3.25
C SER A 21 -8.24 13.77 -1.94
N ASN A 22 -8.74 13.22 -0.84
CA ASN A 22 -8.03 12.98 0.40
C ASN A 22 -7.31 11.64 0.28
N LEU A 23 -6.19 11.65 -0.45
CA LEU A 23 -5.30 10.49 -0.48
C LEU A 23 -4.59 10.41 0.87
N GLU A 24 -5.04 9.49 1.72
CA GLU A 24 -4.22 9.00 2.82
C GLU A 24 -2.88 8.56 2.24
N GLN A 25 -1.80 9.19 2.71
CA GLN A 25 -0.44 8.98 2.24
C GLN A 25 0.44 8.56 3.41
N ALA A 26 1.31 7.58 3.19
CA ALA A 26 2.40 7.29 4.11
C ALA A 26 3.72 7.12 3.36
N GLU A 27 4.80 7.53 3.99
CA GLU A 27 6.15 7.32 3.50
C GLU A 27 6.88 6.32 4.39
N TYR A 28 7.55 5.35 3.77
CA TYR A 28 8.39 4.41 4.47
C TYR A 28 9.74 4.28 3.76
N ILE A 29 10.80 4.40 4.54
CA ILE A 29 12.18 4.29 4.09
C ILE A 29 12.78 2.98 4.62
N GLY A 30 13.54 2.29 3.77
CA GLY A 30 14.29 1.09 4.15
C GLY A 30 15.38 0.76 3.13
N GLU A 31 16.10 -0.33 3.35
CA GLU A 31 17.20 -0.75 2.46
C GLU A 31 16.72 -1.63 1.31
N SER A 32 15.46 -2.10 1.38
CA SER A 32 14.83 -2.92 0.35
C SER A 32 13.31 -2.82 0.43
N TRP A 33 12.62 -3.20 -0.65
CA TRP A 33 11.17 -3.32 -0.69
C TRP A 33 10.61 -4.18 0.45
N ALA A 34 11.27 -5.31 0.77
CA ALA A 34 10.80 -6.21 1.82
C ALA A 34 10.77 -5.53 3.20
N GLN A 35 11.78 -4.73 3.52
CA GLN A 35 11.80 -3.94 4.75
C GLN A 35 10.70 -2.88 4.76
N VAL A 36 10.58 -2.13 3.65
CA VAL A 36 9.58 -1.07 3.50
C VAL A 36 8.15 -1.61 3.62
N ALA A 37 7.84 -2.68 2.90
CA ALA A 37 6.55 -3.34 2.97
C ALA A 37 6.26 -3.95 4.35
N LYS A 38 7.29 -4.43 5.07
CA LYS A 38 7.13 -4.90 6.46
C LYS A 38 6.81 -3.74 7.41
N ARG A 39 7.47 -2.59 7.25
CA ARG A 39 7.19 -1.37 8.03
C ARG A 39 5.77 -0.84 7.74
N ALA A 40 5.38 -0.76 6.48
CA ALA A 40 4.04 -0.37 6.07
C ALA A 40 2.96 -1.29 6.67
N ARG A 41 3.12 -2.62 6.56
CA ARG A 41 2.20 -3.59 7.17
C ARG A 41 2.13 -3.48 8.69
N LYS A 42 3.24 -3.19 9.35
CA LYS A 42 3.26 -2.93 10.81
C LYS A 42 2.47 -1.65 11.17
N GLY A 43 2.49 -0.65 10.29
CA GLY A 43 1.64 0.53 10.37
C GLY A 43 0.18 0.29 9.98
N GLY A 44 -0.22 -0.97 9.71
CA GLY A 44 -1.59 -1.34 9.35
C GLY A 44 -1.93 -1.17 7.87
N TRP A 45 -0.98 -0.77 7.02
CA TRP A 45 -1.18 -0.70 5.59
C TRP A 45 -1.30 -2.09 4.97
N ARG A 46 -2.24 -2.22 4.04
CA ARG A 46 -2.41 -3.44 3.25
C ARG A 46 -1.88 -3.19 1.86
N ILE A 47 -1.00 -4.06 1.39
CA ILE A 47 -0.39 -3.97 0.06
C ILE A 47 -0.78 -5.22 -0.71
N SER A 48 -1.24 -5.05 -1.95
CA SER A 48 -1.64 -6.15 -2.82
C SER A 48 -0.44 -7.03 -3.22
N ALA A 49 -0.71 -8.27 -3.62
CA ALA A 49 0.36 -9.22 -3.99
C ALA A 49 1.13 -8.78 -5.25
N ASP A 50 0.44 -8.13 -6.19
CA ASP A 50 0.98 -7.51 -7.40
C ASP A 50 1.71 -6.18 -7.13
N ARG A 51 1.68 -5.66 -5.89
CA ARG A 51 2.34 -4.43 -5.44
C ARG A 51 1.91 -3.15 -6.16
N THR A 52 0.81 -3.20 -6.90
CA THR A 52 0.25 -2.07 -7.63
C THR A 52 -0.77 -1.29 -6.81
N ARG A 53 -1.29 -1.88 -5.72
CA ARG A 53 -2.34 -1.28 -4.89
C ARG A 53 -1.99 -1.30 -3.42
N SER A 54 -2.34 -0.24 -2.72
CA SER A 54 -2.22 -0.12 -1.28
C SER A 54 -3.47 0.47 -0.63
N PHE A 55 -3.72 0.08 0.61
CA PHE A 55 -4.88 0.51 1.37
C PHE A 55 -4.44 0.94 2.77
N ALA A 56 -4.85 2.14 3.15
CA ALA A 56 -4.60 2.71 4.46
C ALA A 56 -5.25 1.86 5.57
N PRO A 57 -4.68 1.91 6.79
CA PRO A 57 -5.25 1.21 7.94
C PRO A 57 -6.71 1.62 8.18
N GLY A 58 -7.60 0.64 8.29
CA GLY A 58 -9.04 0.87 8.50
C GLY A 58 -9.86 1.05 7.21
N HIS A 59 -9.21 1.17 6.05
CA HIS A 59 -9.93 1.34 4.78
C HIS A 59 -10.39 0.01 4.21
N LYS A 60 -11.62 -0.02 3.67
CA LYS A 60 -12.21 -1.22 3.09
C LYS A 60 -11.55 -1.53 1.76
N VAL A 61 -10.96 -2.71 1.66
CA VAL A 61 -10.48 -3.28 0.41
C VAL A 61 -11.68 -3.86 -0.33
N LYS A 62 -11.97 -3.39 -1.56
CA LYS A 62 -12.86 -4.13 -2.46
C LYS A 62 -12.19 -5.45 -2.78
N ARG A 63 -12.60 -6.52 -2.09
CA ARG A 63 -12.15 -7.87 -2.42
C ARG A 63 -12.87 -8.26 -3.70
N ASN A 64 -12.28 -7.96 -4.86
CA ASN A 64 -12.65 -8.66 -6.08
C ASN A 64 -12.27 -10.12 -5.83
N SER A 65 -13.22 -10.91 -5.35
CA SER A 65 -13.13 -12.36 -5.43
C SER A 65 -12.92 -12.68 -6.91
N PRO A 66 -11.87 -13.43 -7.30
CA PRO A 66 -11.86 -14.01 -8.62
C PRO A 66 -13.11 -14.89 -8.68
N SER A 67 -14.10 -14.48 -9.47
CA SER A 67 -15.24 -15.31 -9.83
C SER A 67 -14.62 -16.54 -10.46
N LYS A 68 -14.60 -17.63 -9.68
CA LYS A 68 -14.20 -18.95 -10.13
C LYS A 68 -15.27 -19.36 -11.14
N ALA A 69 -15.10 -18.97 -12.41
CA ALA A 69 -15.85 -19.54 -13.52
C ALA A 69 -15.56 -21.03 -13.49
N ARG A 70 -16.61 -21.79 -13.19
CA ARG A 70 -16.60 -23.24 -13.03
C ARG A 70 -17.13 -23.88 -14.29
#